data_AF-A0A9W6PB31-F1
#
_entry.id   AF-A0A9W6PB31-F1
#
_cell.length_a   1.000
_cell.length_b   1.000
_cell.length_c   1.000
_cell.angle_alpha   90.00
_cell.angle_beta   90.00
_cell.angle_gamma   90.00
#
_symmetry.space_group_name_H-M   'P 1'
#
loop_
_entity.id
_entity.type
_entity.pdbx_description
1 polymer ?
#
loop_
_entity_poly.entity_id
_entity_poly.type
_entity_poly.pdbx_seq_one_letter_code
_entity_poly.pdbx_strand_id
1 'polypeptide(L)'
;MNIRDRVLAVLESESKEVFLLALGHRMGISARFIFSEASSDALQQARACNEMMIAIWLQVWAMKDAEGDGYPNSEFLPILLGKADAGNARPYLRDAIESALFSVHGNGESGQGSMSP
;
A
#
# COMPACT_ATOMS: atom_id res chain seq x y z
N MET A 1 0.44 -18.89 -2.32
CA MET A 1 -0.31 -17.92 -1.49
C MET A 1 -0.85 -16.83 -2.40
N ASN A 2 -2.14 -16.51 -2.34
CA ASN A 2 -2.71 -15.46 -3.21
C ASN A 2 -2.32 -14.05 -2.68
N ILE A 3 -2.54 -13.00 -3.46
CA ILE A 3 -2.16 -11.62 -3.07
C ILE A 3 -2.88 -11.15 -1.81
N ARG A 4 -4.15 -11.53 -1.62
CA ARG A 4 -4.94 -11.19 -0.43
C ARG A 4 -4.33 -11.83 0.82
N ASP A 5 -4.01 -13.11 0.76
CA ASP A 5 -3.38 -13.83 1.87
C ASP A 5 -2.03 -13.20 2.24
N ARG A 6 -1.23 -12.78 1.24
CA ARG A 6 0.04 -12.07 1.46
C ARG A 6 -0.16 -10.73 2.15
N VAL A 7 -1.16 -9.95 1.75
CA VAL A 7 -1.50 -8.70 2.41
C VAL A 7 -1.91 -8.96 3.86
N LEU A 8 -2.83 -9.90 4.10
CA LEU A 8 -3.29 -10.24 5.45
C LEU A 8 -2.12 -10.70 6.33
N ALA A 9 -1.23 -11.55 5.83
CA ALA A 9 -0.05 -11.99 6.57
C ALA A 9 0.90 -10.83 6.94
N VAL A 10 1.08 -9.85 6.06
CA VAL A 10 1.91 -8.66 6.34
C VAL A 10 1.22 -7.69 7.31
N LEU A 11 -0.11 -7.59 7.26
CA LEU A 11 -0.88 -6.80 8.23
C LEU A 11 -0.86 -7.40 9.63
N GLU A 12 -0.47 -8.66 9.80
CA GLU A 12 -0.30 -9.30 11.11
C GLU A 12 1.18 -9.45 11.52
N SER A 13 2.10 -8.80 10.80
CA SER A 13 3.54 -8.91 11.06
C SER A 13 4.18 -7.59 11.49
N GLU A 14 5.44 -7.66 11.95
CA GLU A 14 6.27 -6.48 12.27
C GLU A 14 6.56 -5.61 11.04
N SER A 15 6.38 -6.14 9.83
CA SER A 15 6.56 -5.39 8.58
C SER A 15 5.33 -4.54 8.21
N LYS A 16 4.26 -4.56 9.02
CA LYS A 16 3.02 -3.82 8.77
C LYS A 16 3.24 -2.35 8.46
N GLU A 17 4.00 -1.62 9.30
CA GLU A 17 4.24 -0.18 9.07
C GLU A 17 5.01 0.05 7.76
N VAL A 18 6.08 -0.71 7.51
CA VAL A 18 6.88 -0.59 6.27
C VAL A 18 6.03 -0.83 5.03
N PHE A 19 5.18 -1.85 5.07
CA PHE A 19 4.25 -2.16 3.99
C PHE A 19 3.28 -1.01 3.73
N LEU A 20 2.66 -0.45 4.77
CA LEU A 20 1.68 0.64 4.64
C LEU A 20 2.33 1.92 4.11
N LEU A 21 3.54 2.25 4.60
CA LEU A 21 4.30 3.40 4.08
C LEU A 21 4.61 3.23 2.59
N ALA A 22 5.08 2.04 2.18
CA ALA A 22 5.37 1.74 0.79
C ALA A 22 4.10 1.81 -0.08
N LEU A 23 3.00 1.22 0.39
CA LEU A 23 1.71 1.22 -0.31
C LEU A 23 1.18 2.65 -0.48
N GLY A 24 1.17 3.45 0.59
CA GLY A 24 0.73 4.85 0.55
C GLY A 24 1.56 5.69 -0.42
N HIS A 25 2.88 5.53 -0.41
CA HIS A 25 3.77 6.21 -1.34
C HIS A 25 3.48 5.83 -2.81
N ARG A 26 3.29 4.53 -3.09
CA ARG A 26 2.96 4.06 -4.44
C ARG A 26 1.63 4.64 -4.94
N MET A 27 0.61 4.69 -4.09
CA MET A 27 -0.67 5.31 -4.46
C MET A 27 -0.53 6.81 -4.78
N GLY A 28 0.30 7.54 -4.03
CA GLY A 28 0.61 8.95 -4.32
C GLY A 28 1.36 9.15 -5.64
N ILE A 29 2.32 8.27 -5.94
CA ILE A 29 3.04 8.25 -7.22
C ILE A 29 2.07 7.99 -8.37
N SER A 30 1.22 6.96 -8.26
CA SER A 30 0.20 6.67 -9.28
C SER A 30 -0.72 7.85 -9.51
N ALA A 31 -1.24 8.48 -8.43
CA ALA A 31 -2.08 9.66 -8.56
C ALA A 31 -1.38 10.78 -9.34
N ARG A 32 -0.12 11.09 -9.00
CA ARG A 32 0.67 12.12 -9.69
C ARG A 32 0.87 11.81 -11.17
N PHE A 33 1.21 10.57 -11.51
CA PHE A 33 1.43 10.19 -12.90
C PHE A 33 0.14 10.28 -13.71
N ILE A 34 -0.95 9.72 -13.19
CA ILE A 34 -2.25 9.75 -13.87
C ILE A 34 -2.73 11.20 -14.06
N PHE A 35 -2.53 12.09 -13.08
CA PHE A 35 -2.87 13.52 -13.23
C PHE A 35 -2.19 14.20 -14.43
N SER A 36 -1.04 13.69 -14.88
CA SER A 36 -0.32 14.21 -16.04
C SER A 36 -0.77 13.60 -17.37
N GLU A 37 -1.66 12.60 -17.35
CA GLU A 37 -2.15 11.93 -18.54
C GLU A 37 -3.36 12.65 -19.15
N ALA A 38 -3.39 12.70 -20.49
CA ALA A 38 -4.51 13.27 -21.24
C ALA A 38 -5.57 12.18 -21.56
N SER A 39 -6.09 11.48 -20.54
CA SER A 39 -7.17 10.50 -20.71
C SER A 39 -8.48 11.01 -20.07
N SER A 40 -9.64 10.56 -20.57
CA SER A 40 -10.95 10.95 -20.03
C SER A 40 -11.14 10.52 -18.58
N ASP A 41 -10.49 9.41 -18.20
CA ASP A 41 -10.64 8.76 -16.90
C ASP A 41 -9.54 9.17 -15.91
N ALA A 42 -8.49 9.86 -16.39
CA ALA A 42 -7.31 10.22 -15.61
C ALA A 42 -7.67 10.95 -14.31
N LEU A 43 -8.55 11.95 -14.39
CA LEU A 43 -8.94 12.72 -13.20
C LEU A 43 -9.64 11.85 -12.14
N GLN A 44 -10.50 10.92 -12.57
CA GLN A 44 -11.22 10.03 -11.66
C GLN A 44 -10.27 9.01 -11.02
N GLN A 45 -9.41 8.39 -11.83
CA GLN A 45 -8.43 7.43 -11.38
C GLN A 45 -7.40 8.06 -10.43
N ALA A 46 -6.92 9.26 -10.76
CA ALA A 46 -5.98 10.00 -9.92
C ALA A 46 -6.60 10.38 -8.56
N ARG A 47 -7.87 10.81 -8.54
CA ARG A 47 -8.61 11.07 -7.29
C ARG A 47 -8.73 9.81 -6.43
N ALA A 48 -9.08 8.68 -7.02
CA ALA A 48 -9.19 7.43 -6.27
C ALA A 48 -7.84 6.95 -5.72
N CYS A 49 -6.76 7.08 -6.50
CA CYS A 49 -5.41 6.83 -6.02
C CYS A 49 -5.04 7.74 -4.84
N ASN A 50 -5.37 9.03 -4.92
CA ASN A 50 -5.14 9.99 -3.84
C ASN A 50 -5.98 9.69 -2.59
N GLU A 51 -7.25 9.31 -2.75
CA GLU A 51 -8.11 8.92 -1.63
C GLU A 51 -7.63 7.65 -0.92
N MET A 52 -7.16 6.66 -1.68
CA MET A 52 -6.55 5.46 -1.11
C MET A 52 -5.26 5.81 -0.35
N MET A 53 -4.40 6.66 -0.92
CA MET A 53 -3.21 7.18 -0.24
C MET A 53 -3.57 7.84 1.10
N ILE A 54 -4.56 8.74 1.11
CA ILE A 54 -5.02 9.41 2.34
C ILE A 54 -5.53 8.37 3.36
N ALA A 55 -6.34 7.41 2.93
CA ALA A 55 -6.84 6.35 3.80
C ALA A 55 -5.70 5.53 4.44
N ILE A 56 -4.66 5.22 3.67
CA ILE A 56 -3.46 4.52 4.17
C ILE A 56 -2.73 5.36 5.23
N TRP A 57 -2.48 6.65 4.97
CA TRP A 57 -1.79 7.52 5.92
C TRP A 57 -2.56 7.71 7.23
N LEU A 58 -3.89 7.80 7.16
CA LEU A 58 -4.73 7.85 8.35
C LEU A 58 -4.58 6.60 9.23
N GLN A 59 -4.44 5.42 8.61
CA GLN A 59 -4.19 4.18 9.36
C GLN A 59 -2.79 4.15 9.98
N VAL A 60 -1.76 4.61 9.24
CA VAL A 60 -0.40 4.74 9.77
C VAL A 60 -0.34 5.70 10.97
N TRP A 61 -1.11 6.78 10.96
CA TRP A 61 -1.21 7.70 12.10
C TRP A 61 -2.00 7.10 13.25
N ALA A 62 -3.12 6.43 12.97
CA ALA A 62 -3.91 5.75 14.01
C ALA A 62 -3.09 4.69 14.77
N MET A 63 -2.15 4.00 14.10
CA MET A 63 -1.20 3.08 14.75
C MET A 63 -0.27 3.75 15.76
N LYS A 64 -0.02 5.06 15.64
CA LYS A 64 0.89 5.82 16.51
C LYS A 64 0.18 6.49 17.69
N ASP A 65 -1.08 6.87 17.49
CA ASP A 65 -1.88 7.63 18.47
C ASP A 65 -2.75 6.75 19.38
N ALA A 66 -3.26 5.62 18.88
CA ALA A 66 -3.89 4.60 19.71
C ALA A 66 -2.80 3.67 20.28
N GLU A 67 -3.07 2.96 21.37
CA GLU A 67 -2.21 1.89 21.90
C GLU A 67 -2.09 0.68 20.95
N GLY A 68 -1.81 0.91 19.65
CA GLY A 68 -1.39 -0.05 18.63
C GLY A 68 -2.38 -1.14 18.23
N ASP A 69 -3.38 -1.43 19.06
CA ASP A 69 -4.17 -2.65 18.92
C ASP A 69 -5.27 -2.49 17.88
N GLY A 70 -5.06 -3.14 16.73
CA GLY A 70 -6.12 -3.47 15.79
C GLY A 70 -6.21 -2.62 14.52
N TYR A 71 -5.23 -1.77 14.21
CA TYR A 71 -5.22 -0.97 12.98
C TYR A 71 -3.94 -1.07 12.14
N PRO A 72 -4.05 -0.99 10.80
CA PRO A 72 -5.22 -1.43 10.04
C PRO A 72 -5.42 -2.95 10.20
N ASN A 73 -6.66 -3.37 10.43
CA ASN A 73 -7.06 -4.79 10.45
C ASN A 73 -7.53 -5.26 9.06
N SER A 74 -8.06 -6.48 8.99
CA SER A 74 -8.51 -7.13 7.75
C SER A 74 -9.57 -6.35 6.96
N GLU A 75 -10.35 -5.46 7.60
CA GLU A 75 -11.36 -4.62 6.94
C GLU A 75 -10.75 -3.48 6.12
N PHE A 76 -9.47 -3.21 6.28
CA PHE A 76 -8.79 -2.16 5.52
C PHE A 76 -8.69 -2.45 4.03
N LEU A 77 -8.46 -3.71 3.64
CA LEU A 77 -8.35 -4.08 2.23
C LEU A 77 -9.67 -3.90 1.46
N PRO A 78 -10.85 -4.32 1.99
CA PRO A 78 -12.14 -3.95 1.44
C PRO A 78 -12.35 -2.45 1.22
N ILE A 79 -11.89 -1.59 2.14
CA ILE A 79 -12.01 -0.12 2.01
C ILE A 79 -11.22 0.38 0.79
N LEU A 80 -9.98 -0.10 0.61
CA LEU A 80 -9.16 0.27 -0.55
C LEU A 80 -9.79 -0.24 -1.86
N LEU A 81 -10.31 -1.47 -1.86
CA LEU A 81 -11.00 -2.03 -3.02
C LEU A 81 -12.24 -1.21 -3.40
N GLY A 82 -13.05 -0.79 -2.43
CA GLY A 82 -14.22 0.06 -2.70
C GLY A 82 -13.85 1.39 -3.34
N LYS A 83 -12.74 2.01 -2.90
CA LYS A 83 -12.21 3.25 -3.49
C LYS A 83 -11.67 3.03 -4.90
N ALA A 84 -10.92 1.94 -5.10
CA ALA A 84 -10.41 1.57 -6.42
C ALA A 84 -11.55 1.33 -7.41
N ASP A 85 -12.64 0.68 -6.97
CA ASP A 85 -13.81 0.39 -7.81
C ASP A 85 -14.56 1.66 -8.20
N ALA A 86 -14.81 2.56 -7.23
CA ALA A 86 -15.44 3.85 -7.50
C ALA A 86 -14.62 4.74 -8.45
N GLY A 87 -13.31 4.51 -8.50
CA GLY A 87 -12.35 5.28 -9.28
C GLY A 87 -11.88 4.68 -10.60
N ASN A 88 -12.35 3.49 -10.97
CA ASN A 88 -11.74 2.68 -12.04
C ASN A 88 -10.20 2.53 -11.89
N ALA A 89 -9.72 2.37 -10.65
CA ALA A 89 -8.30 2.38 -10.28
C ALA A 89 -7.78 1.03 -9.77
N ARG A 90 -8.50 -0.07 -10.00
CA ARG A 90 -8.10 -1.44 -9.63
C ARG A 90 -6.68 -1.82 -10.10
N PRO A 91 -6.26 -1.52 -11.35
CA PRO A 91 -4.91 -1.84 -11.80
C PRO A 91 -3.83 -1.16 -10.96
N TYR A 92 -4.03 0.12 -10.60
CA TYR A 92 -3.08 0.88 -9.80
C TYR A 92 -3.00 0.37 -8.36
N LEU A 93 -4.14 0.03 -7.75
CA LEU A 93 -4.15 -0.58 -6.41
C LEU A 93 -3.40 -1.92 -6.42
N ARG A 94 -3.62 -2.75 -7.44
CA ARG A 94 -2.92 -4.04 -7.57
C ARG A 94 -1.42 -3.86 -7.69
N ASP A 95 -0.96 -3.01 -8.60
CA ASP A 95 0.46 -2.71 -8.83
C ASP A 95 1.13 -2.16 -7.56
N ALA A 96 0.45 -1.26 -6.86
CA ALA A 96 0.92 -0.69 -5.60
C ALA A 96 1.05 -1.75 -4.49
N ILE A 97 0.10 -2.69 -4.38
CA ILE A 97 0.17 -3.80 -3.42
C ILE A 97 1.34 -4.73 -3.78
N GLU A 98 1.47 -5.13 -5.04
CA GLU A 98 2.56 -6.03 -5.48
C GLU A 98 3.94 -5.39 -5.21
N SER A 99 4.08 -4.09 -5.52
CA SER A 99 5.27 -3.30 -5.23
C SER A 99 5.56 -3.15 -3.73
N ALA A 100 4.54 -2.87 -2.91
CA ALA A 100 4.71 -2.72 -1.47
C ALA A 100 5.05 -4.04 -0.78
N LEU A 101 4.46 -5.15 -1.26
CA LEU A 101 4.85 -6.50 -0.82
C LEU A 101 6.31 -6.76 -1.17
N PHE A 102 6.81 -6.36 -2.33
CA PHE A 102 8.23 -6.53 -2.67
C PHE A 102 9.16 -5.79 -1.68
N SER A 103 8.79 -4.58 -1.25
CA SER A 103 9.58 -3.78 -0.30
C SER A 103 9.74 -4.42 1.09
N VAL A 104 8.82 -5.28 1.53
CA VAL A 104 8.95 -5.99 2.81
C VAL A 104 9.72 -7.31 2.72
N HIS A 105 9.80 -7.92 1.53
CA HIS A 105 10.59 -9.15 1.35
C HIS A 105 12.09 -8.85 1.11
N GLY A 106 12.43 -7.66 0.61
CA GLY A 106 13.82 -7.24 0.34
C GLY A 106 14.72 -7.04 1.56
N ASN A 107 14.15 -6.95 2.77
CA ASN A 107 14.93 -6.78 4.02
C ASN A 107 15.37 -8.11 4.66
N GLY A 108 15.02 -9.27 4.09
CA GLY A 108 15.36 -10.59 4.63
C GLY A 108 16.59 -11.26 4.01
N GLU A 109 17.16 -10.73 2.92
CA GLU A 109 18.26 -11.37 2.17
C GLU A 109 19.57 -10.56 2.11
N SER A 110 19.67 -9.43 2.80
CA SER A 110 20.92 -8.65 2.87
C SER A 110 21.76 -9.02 4.10
N GLY A 111 22.09 -10.30 4.23
CA GLY A 111 22.83 -10.83 5.37
C GLY A 111 23.64 -12.08 5.06
N GLN A 112 24.64 -11.99 4.17
CA GLN A 112 25.86 -12.80 4.20
C GLN A 112 26.88 -12.32 3.14
N GLY A 113 27.42 -11.12 3.37
CA GLY A 113 28.73 -10.74 2.85
C GLY A 113 29.75 -10.92 3.96
N SER A 114 30.25 -12.14 4.15
CA SER A 114 31.44 -12.38 4.97
C SER A 114 32.61 -11.63 4.33
N MET A 115 32.95 -10.46 4.89
CA MET A 115 34.32 -9.97 4.84
C MET A 115 35.00 -10.52 6.08
N SER A 116 36.02 -11.32 5.85
CA SER A 116 37.03 -11.73 6.81
C SER A 116 38.39 -11.56 6.13
N PRO A 117 39.45 -11.34 6.92
CA PRO A 117 40.26 -10.13 6.94
C PRO A 117 41.27 -9.98 5.80
#